data_AF-A0A818BTH3-F1
#
_entry.id   AF-A0A818BTH3-F1
#
_cell.length_a   1.000
_cell.length_b   1.000
_cell.length_c   1.000
_cell.angle_alpha   90.00
_cell.angle_beta   90.00
_cell.angle_gamma   90.00
#
_symmetry.space_group_name_H-M   'P 1'
#
loop_
_entity.id
_entity.type
_entity.pdbx_description
1 polymer ?
#
loop_
_entity_poly.entity_id
_entity_poly.type
_entity_poly.pdbx_seq_one_letter_code
_entity_poly.pdbx_strand_id
1 'polypeptide(L)'
;EKQQTIINEPKTNFTVLPEKICSMFQTNITPAKFMNVITQIELRPEQEMELCKIILNMCAEDHTYKCSFGLLGKQLCALKQEYVQHFEKIFQDQYEIAHSLENMKLKNVAKFFAHLLRTNAISWRVLDSIDLTKENKTSPSYIYIKNLFSQIIESLNETQIV
;
A
#
# COMPACT_ATOMS: atom_id res chain seq x y z
N GLU A 1 -50.02 -12.20 14.44
CA GLU A 1 -49.24 -11.14 15.10
C GLU A 1 -48.35 -11.80 16.15
N LYS A 2 -47.02 -11.74 16.22
CA LYS A 2 -46.00 -10.89 15.61
C LYS A 2 -44.69 -11.69 15.49
N GLN A 3 -44.02 -11.46 14.35
CA GLN A 3 -42.58 -11.35 14.13
C GLN A 3 -41.68 -12.55 14.48
N GLN A 4 -41.43 -13.36 13.45
CA GLN A 4 -40.18 -14.08 13.26
C GLN A 4 -39.01 -13.08 13.30
N THR A 5 -38.20 -13.15 14.34
CA THR A 5 -36.83 -12.63 14.32
C THR A 5 -36.04 -13.50 13.36
N ILE A 6 -35.88 -13.01 12.13
CA ILE A 6 -34.85 -13.46 11.19
C ILE A 6 -33.53 -13.17 11.89
N ILE A 7 -32.94 -14.23 12.45
CA ILE A 7 -31.58 -14.20 12.96
C ILE A 7 -30.71 -14.01 11.72
N ASN A 8 -30.30 -12.76 11.49
CA ASN A 8 -29.27 -12.45 10.51
C ASN A 8 -28.04 -13.27 10.87
N GLU A 9 -27.68 -14.22 10.00
CA GLU A 9 -26.41 -14.93 10.08
C GLU A 9 -25.26 -13.92 10.26
N PRO A 10 -24.22 -14.26 11.04
CA PRO A 10 -23.11 -13.35 11.25
C PRO A 10 -22.43 -13.06 9.89
N LYS A 11 -22.49 -11.79 9.47
CA LYS A 11 -21.69 -11.23 8.38
C LYS A 11 -20.25 -11.71 8.55
N THR A 12 -19.87 -12.68 7.71
CA THR A 12 -18.57 -13.37 7.62
C THR A 12 -17.47 -12.79 8.51
N ASN A 13 -17.13 -13.52 9.58
CA ASN A 13 -15.96 -13.26 10.42
C ASN A 13 -14.69 -13.32 9.56
N PHE A 14 -14.17 -12.16 9.18
CA PHE A 14 -12.92 -11.98 8.45
C PHE A 14 -11.69 -12.01 9.39
N THR A 15 -11.70 -12.86 10.42
CA THR A 15 -10.50 -13.19 11.21
C THR A 15 -9.39 -13.83 10.36
N VAL A 16 -9.66 -14.13 9.09
CA VAL A 16 -8.78 -14.78 8.11
C VAL A 16 -8.45 -13.84 6.93
N LEU A 17 -8.76 -12.53 7.01
CA LEU A 17 -8.50 -11.57 5.93
C LEU A 17 -7.04 -11.59 5.43
N PRO A 18 -6.01 -11.58 6.32
CA PRO A 18 -4.62 -11.65 5.90
C PRO A 18 -4.28 -12.94 5.13
N GLU A 19 -4.67 -14.09 5.67
CA GLU A 19 -4.38 -15.39 5.06
C GLU A 19 -5.05 -15.55 3.70
N LYS A 20 -6.29 -15.08 3.57
CA LYS A 20 -7.05 -15.13 2.31
C LYS A 20 -6.43 -14.23 1.24
N ILE A 21 -6.03 -13.02 1.60
CA ILE A 21 -5.34 -12.11 0.67
C ILE A 21 -3.98 -12.69 0.26
N CYS A 22 -3.16 -13.11 1.22
CA CYS A 22 -1.85 -13.72 0.93
C CYS A 22 -1.98 -14.93 0.01
N SER A 23 -2.97 -15.80 0.24
CA SER A 23 -3.27 -16.94 -0.64
C SER A 23 -3.64 -16.50 -2.07
N MET A 24 -4.43 -15.43 -2.25
CA MET A 24 -4.75 -14.90 -3.57
C MET A 24 -3.49 -14.47 -4.34
N PHE A 25 -2.53 -13.82 -3.68
CA PHE A 25 -1.26 -13.45 -4.31
C PHE A 25 -0.36 -14.65 -4.61
N GLN A 26 -0.32 -15.66 -3.74
CA GLN A 26 0.42 -16.92 -3.99
C GLN A 26 -0.10 -17.67 -5.23
N THR A 27 -1.39 -17.54 -5.55
CA THR A 27 -1.98 -18.12 -6.77
C THR A 27 -1.72 -17.29 -8.04
N ASN A 28 -0.84 -16.27 -7.98
CA ASN A 28 -0.52 -15.36 -9.09
C ASN A 28 -1.75 -14.69 -9.72
N ILE A 29 -2.73 -14.30 -8.89
CA ILE A 29 -3.88 -13.52 -9.36
C ILE A 29 -3.41 -12.20 -9.97
N THR A 30 -3.99 -11.84 -11.12
CA THR A 30 -3.72 -10.55 -11.77
C THR A 30 -4.35 -9.41 -10.96
N PRO A 31 -3.78 -8.19 -11.00
CA PRO A 31 -4.36 -7.03 -10.30
C PRO A 31 -5.85 -6.82 -10.59
N ALA A 32 -6.27 -6.95 -11.85
CA ALA A 32 -7.67 -6.83 -12.24
C ALA A 32 -8.58 -7.87 -11.57
N LYS A 33 -8.15 -9.13 -11.48
CA LYS A 33 -8.92 -10.19 -10.80
C LYS A 33 -9.00 -9.93 -9.29
N PHE A 34 -7.90 -9.49 -8.67
CA PHE A 34 -7.88 -9.11 -7.26
C PHE A 34 -8.88 -7.99 -6.99
N MET A 35 -8.84 -6.92 -7.80
CA MET A 35 -9.76 -5.79 -7.65
C MET A 35 -11.22 -6.22 -7.81
N ASN A 36 -11.55 -7.08 -8.79
CA ASN A 36 -12.92 -7.58 -8.96
C ASN A 36 -13.42 -8.31 -7.69
N VAL A 37 -12.58 -9.11 -7.06
CA VAL A 37 -12.93 -9.81 -5.81
C VAL A 37 -13.13 -8.80 -4.67
N ILE A 38 -12.21 -7.86 -4.50
CA ILE A 38 -12.29 -6.84 -3.44
C ILE A 38 -13.55 -5.98 -3.59
N THR A 39 -13.92 -5.59 -4.81
CA THR A 39 -15.12 -4.76 -5.05
C THR A 39 -16.44 -5.46 -4.75
N GLN A 40 -16.46 -6.80 -4.72
CA GLN A 40 -17.66 -7.58 -4.40
C GLN A 40 -17.83 -7.80 -2.90
N ILE A 41 -16.85 -7.42 -2.08
CA ILE A 41 -16.83 -7.62 -0.64
C ILE A 41 -17.06 -6.28 0.06
N GLU A 42 -17.97 -6.26 1.03
CA GLU A 42 -18.12 -5.13 1.94
C GLU A 42 -17.07 -5.21 3.06
N LEU A 43 -16.01 -4.40 2.94
CA LEU A 43 -15.01 -4.24 3.99
C LEU A 43 -15.45 -3.16 4.98
N ARG A 44 -15.25 -3.41 6.27
CA ARG A 44 -15.37 -2.38 7.31
C ARG A 44 -14.15 -1.44 7.25
N PRO A 45 -14.25 -0.19 7.70
CA PRO A 45 -13.13 0.76 7.66
C PRO A 45 -11.82 0.23 8.25
N GLU A 46 -11.87 -0.53 9.36
CA GLU A 46 -10.67 -1.11 9.97
C GLU A 46 -9.99 -2.14 9.05
N GLN A 47 -10.79 -2.87 8.28
CA GLN A 47 -10.32 -3.89 7.34
C GLN A 47 -9.79 -3.28 6.05
N GLU A 48 -10.27 -2.09 5.67
CA GLU A 48 -9.73 -1.33 4.54
C GLU A 48 -8.29 -0.88 4.81
N MET A 49 -8.03 -0.34 6.01
CA MET A 49 -6.67 -0.03 6.46
C MET A 49 -5.78 -1.28 6.52
N GLU A 50 -6.31 -2.38 7.08
CA GLU A 50 -5.58 -3.64 7.17
C GLU A 50 -5.20 -4.18 5.79
N LEU A 51 -6.11 -4.14 4.82
CA LEU A 51 -5.87 -4.51 3.42
C LEU A 51 -4.69 -3.71 2.83
N CYS A 52 -4.67 -2.38 3.01
CA CYS A 52 -3.56 -1.54 2.54
C CYS A 52 -2.22 -1.95 3.16
N LYS A 53 -2.21 -2.25 4.47
CA LYS A 53 -1.01 -2.72 5.19
C LYS A 53 -0.56 -4.09 4.69
N ILE A 54 -1.47 -5.02 4.45
CA ILE A 54 -1.15 -6.36 3.92
C ILE A 54 -0.49 -6.25 2.54
N ILE A 55 -1.04 -5.43 1.64
CA ILE A 55 -0.47 -5.20 0.31
C ILE A 55 0.96 -4.64 0.41
N LEU A 56 1.17 -3.66 1.29
CA LEU A 56 2.49 -3.07 1.47
C LEU A 56 3.48 -4.08 2.08
N ASN A 57 3.07 -4.84 3.09
CA ASN A 57 3.91 -5.85 3.73
C ASN A 57 4.32 -6.94 2.73
N MET A 58 3.39 -7.44 1.91
CA MET A 58 3.73 -8.38 0.84
C MET A 58 4.73 -7.78 -0.15
N CYS A 59 4.56 -6.50 -0.52
CA CYS A 59 5.52 -5.80 -1.36
C CYS A 59 6.91 -5.67 -0.68
N ALA A 60 6.95 -5.43 0.63
CA ALA A 60 8.19 -5.28 1.39
C ALA A 60 8.95 -6.60 1.52
N GLU A 61 8.25 -7.72 1.75
CA GLU A 61 8.85 -9.05 1.91
C GLU A 61 9.29 -9.70 0.58
N ASP A 62 8.78 -9.24 -0.57
CA ASP A 62 9.17 -9.80 -1.87
C ASP A 62 10.66 -9.52 -2.17
N HIS A 63 11.38 -10.50 -2.72
CA HIS A 63 12.79 -10.32 -3.08
C HIS A 63 13.01 -9.27 -4.17
N THR A 64 12.02 -9.10 -5.06
CA THR A 64 12.09 -8.11 -6.14
C THR A 64 10.78 -7.34 -6.22
N TYR A 65 10.88 -6.01 -6.29
CA TYR A 65 9.71 -5.17 -6.49
C TYR A 65 8.96 -5.53 -7.78
N LYS A 66 7.66 -5.85 -7.64
CA LYS A 66 6.74 -6.10 -8.75
C LYS A 66 5.83 -4.89 -8.93
N CYS A 67 5.78 -4.33 -10.15
CA CYS A 67 4.93 -3.19 -10.48
C CYS A 67 3.43 -3.42 -10.22
N SER A 68 2.99 -4.69 -10.14
CA SER A 68 1.62 -5.06 -9.78
C SER A 68 1.19 -4.51 -8.43
N PHE A 69 2.09 -4.41 -7.44
CA PHE A 69 1.75 -3.85 -6.13
C PHE A 69 1.40 -2.36 -6.23
N GLY A 70 2.21 -1.58 -6.96
CA GLY A 70 1.91 -0.17 -7.20
C GLY A 70 0.59 0.04 -7.95
N LEU A 71 0.31 -0.81 -8.95
CA LEU A 71 -0.95 -0.77 -9.70
C LEU A 71 -2.15 -1.06 -8.79
N LEU A 72 -2.04 -2.03 -7.89
CA LEU A 72 -3.10 -2.35 -6.92
C LEU A 72 -3.36 -1.19 -5.96
N GLY A 73 -2.30 -0.58 -5.41
CA GLY A 73 -2.44 0.60 -4.57
C GLY A 73 -3.14 1.75 -5.30
N LYS A 74 -2.77 2.01 -6.56
CA LYS A 74 -3.45 3.00 -7.41
C LYS A 74 -4.92 2.66 -7.64
N GLN A 75 -5.23 1.41 -7.95
CA GLN A 75 -6.61 0.97 -8.20
C GLN A 75 -7.47 1.11 -6.94
N LEU A 76 -6.94 0.77 -5.76
CA LEU A 76 -7.63 0.98 -4.48
C LEU A 76 -7.89 2.47 -4.22
N CYS A 77 -6.89 3.34 -4.43
CA CYS A 77 -7.04 4.79 -4.31
C CYS A 77 -8.13 5.35 -5.25
N ALA A 78 -8.30 4.75 -6.42
CA ALA A 78 -9.35 5.14 -7.38
C ALA A 78 -10.75 4.64 -7.01
N LEU A 79 -10.87 3.62 -6.14
CA LEU A 79 -12.17 3.10 -5.70
C LEU A 79 -12.84 4.01 -4.69
N LYS A 80 -12.09 4.46 -3.68
CA LYS A 80 -12.61 5.25 -2.54
C LYS A 80 -11.54 6.20 -2.00
N GLN A 81 -11.95 7.38 -1.57
CA GLN A 81 -11.04 8.40 -1.03
C GLN A 81 -10.40 7.97 0.30
N GLU A 82 -11.07 7.11 1.05
CA GLU A 82 -10.60 6.52 2.29
C GLU A 82 -9.29 5.76 2.08
N TYR A 83 -9.13 5.02 0.97
CA TYR A 83 -7.87 4.33 0.65
C TYR A 83 -6.71 5.30 0.42
N VAL A 84 -6.98 6.48 -0.14
CA VAL A 84 -5.96 7.54 -0.27
C VAL A 84 -5.46 7.92 1.11
N GLN A 85 -6.37 8.26 2.02
CA GLN A 85 -6.03 8.63 3.41
C GLN A 85 -5.28 7.50 4.14
N HIS A 86 -5.70 6.25 3.93
CA HIS A 86 -5.01 5.08 4.49
C HIS A 86 -3.57 4.99 4.00
N PHE A 87 -3.32 5.09 2.69
CA PHE A 87 -1.95 5.04 2.15
C PHE A 87 -1.10 6.26 2.55
N GLU A 88 -1.70 7.45 2.63
CA GLU A 88 -1.01 8.64 3.13
C GLU A 88 -0.59 8.47 4.60
N LYS A 89 -1.45 7.90 5.44
CA LYS A 89 -1.11 7.59 6.83
C LYS A 89 -0.04 6.50 6.93
N ILE A 90 -0.15 5.44 6.13
CA ILE A 90 0.85 4.37 6.09
C ILE A 90 2.20 4.93 5.63
N PHE A 91 2.26 5.86 4.67
CA PHE A 91 3.52 6.51 4.27
C PHE A 91 4.23 7.16 5.46
N GLN A 92 3.50 7.93 6.27
CA GLN A 92 4.03 8.57 7.46
C GLN A 92 4.54 7.53 8.48
N ASP A 93 3.72 6.51 8.76
CA ASP A 93 4.08 5.44 9.70
C ASP A 93 5.35 4.70 9.24
N GLN A 94 5.48 4.43 7.93
CA GLN A 94 6.67 3.78 7.36
C GLN A 94 7.92 4.65 7.45
N TYR A 95 7.77 5.97 7.29
CA TYR A 95 8.88 6.90 7.45
C TYR A 95 9.37 6.92 8.90
N GLU A 96 8.46 6.96 9.88
CA GLU A 96 8.82 6.93 11.31
C GLU A 96 9.59 5.65 11.69
N ILE A 97 9.16 4.50 11.17
CA ILE A 97 9.80 3.20 11.48
C ILE A 97 10.92 2.82 10.50
N ALA A 98 11.28 3.68 9.53
CA ALA A 98 12.25 3.36 8.48
C ALA A 98 13.60 2.87 9.03
N HIS A 99 13.98 3.36 10.22
CA HIS A 99 15.19 2.95 10.95
C HIS A 99 15.24 1.49 11.36
N SER A 100 14.08 0.85 11.51
CA SER A 100 13.93 -0.54 11.92
C SER A 100 13.79 -1.50 10.74
N LEU A 101 13.75 -0.99 9.50
CA LEU A 101 13.54 -1.80 8.30
C LEU A 101 14.87 -2.16 7.63
N GLU A 102 14.95 -3.40 7.15
CA GLU A 102 16.08 -3.85 6.34
C GLU A 102 16.16 -3.11 4.99
N ASN A 103 17.37 -2.91 4.47
CA ASN A 103 17.63 -2.16 3.23
C ASN A 103 16.80 -2.62 2.02
N MET A 104 16.53 -3.92 1.89
CA MET A 104 15.73 -4.46 0.80
C MET A 104 14.25 -4.05 0.92
N LYS A 105 13.69 -4.16 2.13
CA LYS A 105 12.31 -3.76 2.45
C LYS A 105 12.13 -2.27 2.20
N LEU A 106 13.07 -1.44 2.67
CA LEU A 106 13.08 0.01 2.41
C LEU A 106 13.03 0.34 0.92
N LYS A 107 13.81 -0.37 0.09
CA LYS A 107 13.80 -0.16 -1.37
C LYS A 107 12.44 -0.50 -1.99
N ASN A 108 11.83 -1.62 -1.61
CA ASN A 108 10.54 -2.02 -2.16
C ASN A 108 9.41 -1.08 -1.72
N VAL A 109 9.38 -0.71 -0.44
CA VAL A 109 8.42 0.27 0.09
C VAL A 109 8.58 1.63 -0.59
N ALA A 110 9.83 2.09 -0.79
CA ALA A 110 10.10 3.32 -1.53
C ALA A 110 9.60 3.25 -2.99
N LYS A 111 9.83 2.13 -3.69
CA LYS A 111 9.31 1.90 -5.06
C LYS A 111 7.78 1.91 -5.11
N PHE A 112 7.13 1.31 -4.12
CA PHE A 112 5.67 1.31 -4.01
C PHE A 112 5.12 2.74 -3.90
N PHE A 113 5.64 3.55 -2.97
CA PHE A 113 5.17 4.92 -2.79
C PHE A 113 5.59 5.86 -3.91
N ALA A 114 6.75 5.66 -4.53
CA ALA A 114 7.14 6.36 -5.75
C ALA A 114 6.10 6.16 -6.87
N HIS A 115 5.59 4.93 -7.03
CA HIS A 115 4.53 4.65 -8.00
C HIS A 115 3.24 5.41 -7.69
N LEU A 116 2.80 5.43 -6.43
CA LEU A 116 1.58 6.13 -6.02
C LEU A 116 1.68 7.65 -6.22
N LEU A 117 2.82 8.25 -5.86
CA LEU A 117 3.07 9.67 -6.05
C LEU A 117 3.11 10.06 -7.53
N ARG A 118 3.88 9.32 -8.34
CA ARG A 118 3.99 9.61 -9.78
C ARG A 118 2.67 9.46 -10.51
N THR A 119 1.82 8.52 -10.10
CA THR A 119 0.51 8.30 -10.70
C THR A 119 -0.60 9.18 -10.12
N ASN A 120 -0.26 10.12 -9.22
CA ASN A 120 -1.18 10.98 -8.49
C ASN A 120 -2.29 10.19 -7.76
N ALA A 121 -1.97 8.98 -7.30
CA ALA A 121 -2.89 8.17 -6.49
C ALA A 121 -2.96 8.68 -5.04
N ILE A 122 -1.89 9.28 -4.54
CA ILE A 122 -1.81 9.97 -3.25
C ILE A 122 -1.26 11.38 -3.44
N SER A 123 -1.54 12.27 -2.48
CA SER A 123 -1.05 13.65 -2.54
C SER A 123 0.44 13.74 -2.26
N TRP A 124 1.13 14.63 -2.97
CA TRP A 124 2.52 14.99 -2.67
C TRP A 124 2.70 15.64 -1.29
N ARG A 125 1.60 16.07 -0.65
CA ARG A 125 1.59 16.58 0.74
C ARG A 125 2.08 15.58 1.78
N VAL A 126 2.10 14.28 1.46
CA VAL A 126 2.72 13.28 2.35
C VAL A 126 4.20 13.57 2.64
N LEU A 127 4.87 14.33 1.79
CA LEU A 127 6.26 14.75 2.01
C LEU A 127 6.40 15.79 3.13
N ASP A 128 5.33 16.45 3.56
CA ASP A 128 5.36 17.44 4.64
C ASP A 128 5.71 16.79 6.00
N SER A 129 5.55 15.47 6.13
CA SER A 129 5.95 14.73 7.33
C SER A 129 7.45 14.47 7.41
N ILE A 130 8.22 14.80 6.36
CA ILE A 130 9.66 14.52 6.29
C ILE A 130 10.45 15.66 6.90
N ASP A 131 11.26 15.36 7.91
CA ASP A 131 12.16 16.33 8.53
C ASP A 131 13.62 15.99 8.20
N LEU A 132 14.15 16.65 7.17
CA LEU A 132 15.55 16.48 6.74
C LEU A 132 16.56 17.11 7.71
N THR A 133 16.14 17.97 8.63
CA THR A 133 17.07 18.67 9.53
C THR A 133 17.60 17.77 10.64
N LYS A 134 16.82 16.74 11.00
CA LYS A 134 17.15 15.77 12.05
C LYS A 134 17.92 14.55 11.53
N GLU A 135 18.07 14.42 10.22
CA GLU A 135 18.52 13.19 9.56
C GLU A 135 19.93 13.34 8.98
N ASN A 136 20.86 12.50 9.43
CA ASN A 136 22.21 12.43 8.85
C ASN A 136 22.21 11.54 7.59
N LYS A 137 23.18 11.72 6.68
CA LYS A 137 23.26 10.99 5.39
C LYS A 137 23.31 9.46 5.50
N THR A 138 23.62 8.93 6.68
CA THR A 138 23.67 7.49 6.98
C THR A 138 22.44 6.99 7.71
N SER A 139 21.48 7.87 8.04
CA SER A 139 20.26 7.46 8.70
C SER A 139 19.38 6.66 7.73
N PRO A 140 18.68 5.61 8.20
CA PRO A 140 17.79 4.84 7.34
C PRO A 140 16.66 5.68 6.75
N SER A 141 16.18 6.70 7.47
CA SER A 141 15.21 7.68 6.97
C SER A 141 15.76 8.45 5.77
N TYR A 142 17.02 8.91 5.82
CA TYR A 142 17.68 9.55 4.69
C TYR A 142 17.85 8.57 3.50
N ILE A 143 18.23 7.31 3.77
CA ILE A 143 18.34 6.28 2.73
C ILE A 143 16.98 5.99 2.09
N TYR A 144 15.91 5.93 2.88
CA TYR A 144 14.54 5.77 2.40
C TYR A 144 14.15 6.91 1.46
N ILE A 145 14.33 8.16 1.88
CA ILE A 145 14.03 9.35 1.08
C ILE A 145 14.86 9.35 -0.21
N LYS A 146 16.16 9.08 -0.11
CA LYS A 146 17.06 8.98 -1.26
C LYS A 146 16.56 7.94 -2.25
N ASN A 147 16.19 6.74 -1.77
CA ASN A 147 15.64 5.70 -2.62
C ASN A 147 14.31 6.13 -3.25
N LEU A 148 13.40 6.73 -2.48
CA LEU A 148 12.10 7.22 -2.95
C LEU A 148 12.28 8.17 -4.14
N PHE A 149 13.07 9.24 -3.97
CA PHE A 149 13.29 10.20 -5.05
C PHE A 149 14.07 9.61 -6.23
N SER A 150 15.04 8.72 -5.97
CA SER A 150 15.78 8.06 -7.05
C SER A 150 14.84 7.25 -7.94
N GLN A 151 13.87 6.54 -7.34
CA GLN A 151 12.87 5.74 -8.07
C GLN A 151 11.85 6.60 -8.81
N ILE A 152 11.46 7.74 -8.24
CA ILE A 152 10.62 8.72 -8.96
C ILE A 152 11.36 9.23 -10.20
N ILE A 153 12.63 9.62 -10.09
CA ILE A 153 13.43 10.12 -11.21
C ILE A 153 13.62 9.03 -12.28
N GLU A 154 13.98 7.81 -11.88
CA GLU A 154 14.16 6.67 -12.79
C GLU A 154 12.89 6.42 -13.62
N SER A 155 11.73 6.34 -12.96
CA SER A 155 10.45 6.10 -13.65
C SER A 155 9.97 7.29 -14.51
N LEU A 156 10.36 8.53 -14.18
CA LEU A 156 10.10 9.70 -15.05
C LEU A 156 10.96 9.65 -16.31
N ASN A 157 12.24 9.27 -16.18
CA ASN A 157 13.15 9.16 -17.31
C ASN A 157 12.73 8.06 -18.30
N GLU A 158 12.22 6.93 -17.81
CA GLU A 158 11.63 5.88 -18.66
C GLU A 158 10.44 6.38 -19.49
N THR A 159 9.68 7.35 -18.96
CA THR A 159 8.49 7.89 -19.65
C THR A 159 8.87 8.91 -20.74
N GLN A 160 10.06 9.52 -20.69
CA GLN A 160 10.52 10.51 -21.67
C GLN A 160 11.18 9.88 -22.93
N ILE A 161 11.36 8.55 -22.96
CA ILE A 161 11.99 7.84 -24.09
C ILE A 161 10.93 7.24 -25.06
N VAL A 162 9.67 7.65 -24.95
CA VAL A 162 8.56 7.27 -25.85
C VAL A 162 8.00 8.49 -26.55
#